data_AF-A0AAD4EG05-F1
#
_entry.id   AF-A0AAD4EG05-F1
#
_cell.length_a   1.000
_cell.length_b   1.000
_cell.length_c   1.000
_cell.angle_alpha   90.00
_cell.angle_beta   90.00
_cell.angle_gamma   90.00
#
_symmetry.space_group_name_H-M   'P 1'
#
loop_
_entity.id
_entity.type
_entity.pdbx_description
1 polymer ?
#
loop_
_entity_poly.entity_id
_entity_poly.type
_entity_poly.pdbx_seq_one_letter_code
_entity_poly.pdbx_strand_id
1 'polypeptide(L)'
;MSSLRLISSVVSKRHLSLSPLSWRAYATPATFKPQEKDPQLGDYPDLPWVSDQELPARGWWDQQMRRNFGDPIQEYDEVLSMWGPDAPPIPPHKALFQLSLAFSAFVGFGFLCKYALVPERPTVPREYPYSGLVRELGGLEENKAREETEEIDE
;
A
#
# COMPACT_ATOMS: atom_id res chain seq x y z
N MET A 1 -47.53 -59.88 0.47
CA MET A 1 -47.82 -58.74 -0.42
C MET A 1 -47.15 -57.51 0.15
N SER A 2 -46.43 -56.76 -0.70
CA SER A 2 -46.06 -55.34 -0.55
C SER A 2 -45.00 -54.98 0.50
N SER A 3 -43.99 -54.13 0.27
CA SER A 3 -43.32 -53.58 -0.91
C SER A 3 -42.14 -52.78 -0.35
N LEU A 4 -40.90 -53.11 -0.72
CA LEU A 4 -39.70 -52.35 -0.34
C LEU A 4 -39.61 -51.09 -1.22
N ARG A 5 -39.66 -49.91 -0.61
CA ARG A 5 -39.46 -48.64 -1.32
C ARG A 5 -37.97 -48.34 -1.44
N LEU A 6 -37.43 -48.39 -2.66
CA LEU A 6 -36.10 -47.90 -3.01
C LEU A 6 -36.17 -46.38 -3.22
N ILE A 7 -35.31 -45.64 -2.52
CA ILE A 7 -35.11 -44.21 -2.70
C ILE A 7 -34.07 -44.03 -3.81
N SER A 8 -34.48 -43.55 -4.98
CA SER A 8 -33.56 -43.19 -6.06
C SER A 8 -33.03 -41.77 -5.88
N SER A 9 -31.72 -41.59 -5.70
CA SER A 9 -31.08 -40.28 -5.77
C SER A 9 -30.79 -39.92 -7.22
N VAL A 10 -31.34 -38.79 -7.68
CA VAL A 10 -31.05 -38.22 -8.99
C VAL A 10 -29.90 -37.23 -8.83
N VAL A 11 -28.70 -37.59 -9.28
CA VAL A 11 -27.55 -36.68 -9.35
C VAL A 11 -27.61 -35.93 -10.68
N SER A 12 -28.03 -34.66 -10.62
CA SER A 12 -28.01 -33.75 -11.78
C SER A 12 -26.60 -33.23 -11.99
N LYS A 13 -25.90 -33.72 -13.03
CA LYS A 13 -24.62 -33.16 -13.46
C LYS A 13 -24.88 -31.92 -14.31
N ARG A 14 -24.72 -30.73 -13.72
CA ARG A 14 -24.73 -29.46 -14.47
C ARG A 14 -23.37 -29.29 -15.14
N HIS A 15 -23.35 -29.33 -16.46
CA HIS A 15 -22.15 -29.06 -17.26
C HIS A 15 -21.97 -27.53 -17.35
N LEU A 16 -20.90 -27.01 -16.74
CA LEU A 16 -20.47 -25.63 -16.90
C LEU A 16 -19.82 -25.49 -18.28
N SER A 17 -20.51 -24.85 -19.22
CA SER A 17 -19.92 -24.44 -20.50
C SER A 17 -19.03 -23.23 -20.28
N LEU A 18 -17.73 -23.45 -20.13
CA LEU A 18 -16.72 -22.39 -20.18
C LEU A 18 -16.49 -22.02 -21.65
N SER A 19 -17.01 -20.88 -22.07
CA SER A 19 -16.66 -20.25 -23.35
C SER A 19 -15.23 -19.69 -23.26
N PRO A 20 -14.29 -20.12 -24.11
CA PRO A 20 -12.99 -19.47 -24.16
C PRO A 20 -13.13 -18.13 -24.91
N LEU A 21 -13.21 -17.01 -24.17
CA LEU A 21 -12.92 -15.71 -24.75
C LEU A 21 -11.42 -15.65 -25.07
N SER A 22 -11.05 -16.03 -26.29
CA SER A 22 -9.69 -15.79 -26.78
C SER A 22 -9.51 -14.30 -27.04
N TRP A 23 -9.00 -13.55 -26.07
CA TRP A 23 -8.44 -12.23 -26.30
C TRP A 23 -7.11 -12.37 -27.05
N ARG A 24 -7.17 -12.53 -28.38
CA ARG A 24 -6.01 -12.26 -29.23
C ARG A 24 -5.84 -10.75 -29.34
N ALA A 25 -5.07 -10.17 -28.43
CA ALA A 25 -4.52 -8.83 -28.61
C ALA A 25 -3.38 -8.91 -29.62
N TYR A 26 -3.62 -8.47 -30.86
CA TYR A 26 -2.53 -8.26 -31.81
C TYR A 26 -1.79 -7.00 -31.38
N ALA A 27 -0.51 -7.14 -31.02
CA ALA A 27 0.35 -5.99 -30.77
C ALA A 27 0.48 -5.20 -32.07
N THR A 28 -0.19 -4.05 -32.18
CA THR A 28 0.12 -3.08 -33.23
C THR A 28 1.53 -2.56 -32.97
N PRO A 29 2.39 -2.47 -34.00
CA PRO A 29 3.71 -1.89 -33.81
C PRO A 29 3.53 -0.47 -33.26
N ALA A 30 4.13 -0.20 -32.10
CA ALA A 30 4.10 1.14 -31.53
C ALA A 30 4.79 2.08 -32.52
N THR A 31 4.03 2.99 -33.13
CA THR A 31 4.59 4.08 -33.93
C THR A 31 5.49 4.88 -33.01
N PHE A 32 6.81 4.80 -33.21
CA PHE A 32 7.78 5.62 -32.51
C PHE A 32 7.51 7.08 -32.92
N LYS A 33 6.86 7.84 -32.03
CA LYS A 33 6.76 9.28 -32.16
C LYS A 33 8.09 9.85 -31.66
N PRO A 34 8.90 10.49 -32.50
CA PRO A 34 10.06 11.23 -32.01
C PRO A 34 9.56 12.23 -30.96
N GLN A 35 10.27 12.33 -29.84
CA GLN A 35 10.02 13.35 -28.83
C GLN A 35 10.11 14.72 -29.52
N GLU A 36 9.02 15.48 -29.45
CA GLU A 36 9.00 16.84 -29.98
C GLU A 36 9.78 17.71 -29.00
N LYS A 37 10.80 18.41 -29.50
CA LYS A 37 11.67 19.26 -28.68
C LYS A 37 10.79 20.24 -27.88
N ASP A 38 11.05 20.34 -26.58
CA ASP A 38 10.32 21.28 -25.72
C ASP A 38 10.38 22.70 -26.33
N PRO A 39 9.24 23.32 -26.65
CA PRO A 39 9.19 24.68 -27.19
C PRO A 39 9.89 25.72 -26.31
N GLN A 40 9.98 25.48 -24.99
CA GLN A 40 10.62 26.39 -24.05
C GLN A 40 12.15 26.36 -24.13
N LEU A 41 12.72 25.31 -24.71
CA LEU A 41 14.16 25.07 -24.75
C LEU A 41 14.89 25.93 -25.79
N GLY A 42 14.18 26.47 -26.78
CA GLY A 42 14.74 27.34 -27.82
C GLY A 42 15.90 26.66 -28.58
N ASP A 43 17.09 27.25 -28.53
CA ASP A 43 18.32 26.73 -29.17
C ASP A 43 19.14 25.80 -28.26
N TYR A 44 18.76 25.63 -27.00
CA TYR A 44 19.48 24.75 -26.07
C TYR A 44 19.35 23.28 -26.52
N PRO A 45 20.39 22.44 -26.36
CA PRO A 45 20.31 21.01 -26.70
C PRO A 45 19.27 20.30 -25.84
N ASP A 46 18.57 19.32 -26.41
CA ASP A 46 17.63 18.45 -25.71
C ASP A 46 18.39 17.24 -25.16
N LEU A 47 18.60 17.19 -23.85
CA LEU A 47 19.36 16.14 -23.17
C LEU A 47 18.42 15.06 -22.63
N PRO A 48 18.88 13.80 -22.53
CA PRO A 48 18.06 12.73 -21.97
C PRO A 48 17.77 12.99 -20.48
N TRP A 49 16.54 12.72 -20.07
CA TRP A 49 16.12 12.75 -18.66
C TRP A 49 16.72 11.57 -17.89
N VAL A 50 17.99 11.68 -17.51
CA VAL A 50 18.73 10.68 -16.72
C VAL A 50 19.43 11.40 -15.58
N SER A 51 19.32 10.87 -14.36
CA SER A 51 20.03 11.45 -13.22
C SER A 51 21.52 11.13 -13.26
N ASP A 52 22.35 12.08 -12.87
CA ASP A 52 23.80 11.90 -12.70
C ASP A 52 24.13 10.76 -11.72
N GLN A 53 23.20 10.41 -10.84
CA GLN A 53 23.33 9.32 -9.88
C GLN A 53 23.43 7.94 -10.53
N GLU A 54 22.96 7.77 -11.77
CA GLU A 54 23.10 6.52 -12.53
C GLU A 54 24.52 6.33 -13.12
N LEU A 55 25.29 7.43 -13.22
CA LEU A 55 26.63 7.41 -13.78
C LEU A 55 27.65 6.68 -12.87
N PRO A 56 28.74 6.12 -13.41
CA PRO A 56 29.79 5.52 -12.58
C PRO A 56 30.42 6.55 -11.62
N ALA A 57 30.86 6.11 -10.44
CA ALA A 57 31.39 7.00 -9.40
C ALA A 57 32.76 7.65 -9.72
N ARG A 58 33.47 7.23 -10.77
CA ARG A 58 34.82 7.70 -11.12
C ARG A 58 34.95 7.94 -12.62
N GLY A 59 35.94 8.72 -13.01
CA GLY A 59 36.26 9.01 -14.42
C GLY A 59 35.86 10.40 -14.91
N TRP A 60 35.46 11.27 -13.98
CA TRP A 60 34.96 12.62 -14.28
C TRP A 60 35.97 13.70 -13.89
N TRP A 61 35.93 14.82 -14.59
CA TRP A 61 36.70 16.01 -14.22
C TRP A 61 36.18 16.59 -12.88
N ASP A 62 34.87 16.75 -12.75
CA ASP A 62 34.19 16.99 -11.48
C ASP A 62 33.70 15.65 -10.93
N GLN A 63 34.41 15.12 -9.94
CA GLN A 63 34.08 13.83 -9.32
C GLN A 63 32.81 13.88 -8.48
N GLN A 64 32.46 15.04 -7.92
CA GLN A 64 31.31 15.18 -7.02
C GLN A 64 30.01 15.20 -7.84
N MET A 65 30.00 15.97 -8.92
CA MET A 65 28.84 16.09 -9.81
C MET A 65 28.83 15.04 -10.93
N ARG A 66 29.88 14.23 -11.07
CA ARG A 66 30.06 13.24 -12.14
C ARG A 66 29.96 13.85 -13.55
N ARG A 67 30.65 14.96 -13.77
CA ARG A 67 30.59 15.74 -15.03
C ARG A 67 31.96 16.07 -15.60
N ASN A 68 32.09 16.19 -16.93
CA ASN A 68 33.30 16.70 -17.56
C ASN A 68 33.20 18.20 -17.88
N PHE A 69 34.35 18.84 -18.03
CA PHE A 69 34.41 20.25 -18.37
C PHE A 69 33.94 20.49 -19.82
N GLY A 70 32.96 21.37 -19.99
CA GLY A 70 32.40 21.73 -21.31
C GLY A 70 31.24 20.86 -21.78
N ASP A 71 30.84 19.84 -21.00
CA ASP A 71 29.62 19.08 -21.26
C ASP A 71 28.39 19.99 -21.08
N PRO A 72 27.38 19.91 -21.98
CA PRO A 72 26.13 20.64 -21.79
C PRO A 72 25.39 20.14 -20.55
N ILE A 73 24.72 21.05 -19.86
CA ILE A 73 23.99 20.77 -18.62
C ILE A 73 22.55 20.38 -19.00
N GLN A 74 21.90 19.47 -18.28
CA GLN A 74 20.50 19.17 -18.57
C GLN A 74 19.61 20.31 -18.07
N GLU A 75 18.50 20.57 -18.75
CA GLU A 75 17.66 21.74 -18.47
C GLU A 75 16.97 21.72 -17.10
N TYR A 76 16.87 20.54 -16.47
CA TYR A 76 16.37 20.31 -15.11
C TYR A 76 17.47 19.74 -14.18
N ASP A 77 18.70 20.25 -14.32
CA ASP A 77 19.88 19.86 -13.54
C ASP A 77 19.59 19.90 -12.03
N GLU A 78 18.76 20.81 -11.55
CA GLU A 78 18.39 20.91 -10.13
C GLU A 78 17.70 19.65 -9.58
N VAL A 79 17.00 18.89 -10.45
CA VAL A 79 16.35 17.63 -10.09
C VAL A 79 17.25 16.43 -10.43
N LEU A 80 17.96 16.47 -11.55
CA LEU A 80 18.74 15.34 -12.04
C LEU A 80 20.18 15.26 -11.49
N SER A 81 20.68 16.34 -10.90
CA SER A 81 22.01 16.41 -10.30
C SER A 81 22.19 15.40 -9.16
N MET A 82 23.45 15.17 -8.78
CA MET A 82 23.83 14.43 -7.57
C MET A 82 23.19 14.96 -6.28
N TRP A 83 22.79 16.23 -6.25
CA TRP A 83 22.12 16.85 -5.10
C TRP A 83 20.60 16.79 -5.14
N GLY A 84 20.04 16.27 -6.23
CA GLY A 84 18.61 16.03 -6.38
C GLY A 84 18.12 14.87 -5.49
N PRO A 85 16.82 14.55 -5.58
CA PRO A 85 16.28 13.35 -4.95
C PRO A 85 17.00 12.09 -5.46
N ASP A 86 17.16 11.10 -4.58
CA ASP A 86 17.85 9.85 -4.91
C ASP A 86 17.07 9.02 -5.94
N ALA A 87 17.77 8.47 -6.94
CA ALA A 87 17.21 7.68 -8.02
C ALA A 87 16.81 6.28 -7.49
N PRO A 88 15.50 5.95 -7.44
CA PRO A 88 15.08 4.71 -6.81
C PRO A 88 15.43 3.49 -7.70
N PRO A 89 16.02 2.42 -7.14
CA PRO A 89 16.37 1.21 -7.91
C PRO A 89 15.14 0.39 -8.33
N ILE A 90 13.96 0.67 -7.74
CA ILE A 90 12.70 -0.02 -7.97
C ILE A 90 11.69 1.00 -8.49
N PRO A 91 10.88 0.67 -9.51
CA PRO A 91 9.88 1.60 -10.00
C PRO A 91 8.83 1.91 -8.91
N PRO A 92 8.36 3.17 -8.83
CA PRO A 92 7.60 3.68 -7.68
C PRO A 92 6.29 2.93 -7.43
N HIS A 93 5.61 2.49 -8.50
CA HIS A 93 4.36 1.73 -8.38
C HIS A 93 4.57 0.36 -7.69
N LYS A 94 5.70 -0.31 -7.94
CA LYS A 94 6.02 -1.58 -7.29
C LYS A 94 6.40 -1.36 -5.83
N ALA A 95 7.19 -0.34 -5.55
CA ALA A 95 7.58 0.02 -4.18
C ALA A 95 6.35 0.33 -3.32
N LEU A 96 5.44 1.16 -3.82
CA LEU A 96 4.20 1.50 -3.12
C LEU A 96 3.31 0.27 -2.91
N PHE A 97 3.16 -0.58 -3.92
CA PHE A 97 2.38 -1.81 -3.81
C PHE A 97 2.95 -2.77 -2.75
N GLN A 98 4.27 -2.99 -2.74
CA GLN A 98 4.92 -3.86 -1.77
C GLN A 98 4.79 -3.32 -0.35
N LEU A 99 4.96 -2.01 -0.18
CA LEU A 99 4.83 -1.34 1.10
C LEU A 99 3.39 -1.43 1.63
N SER A 100 2.40 -1.07 0.80
CA SER A 100 0.99 -1.13 1.21
C SER A 100 0.54 -2.56 1.51
N LEU A 101 1.02 -3.54 0.75
CA LEU A 101 0.76 -4.96 1.00
C LEU A 101 1.34 -5.39 2.36
N ALA A 102 2.58 -5.02 2.68
CA ALA A 102 3.19 -5.35 3.96
C ALA A 102 2.44 -4.73 5.14
N PHE A 103 2.09 -3.44 5.06
CA PHE A 103 1.33 -2.75 6.11
C PHE A 103 -0.07 -3.33 6.29
N SER A 104 -0.78 -3.58 5.20
CA SER A 104 -2.13 -4.16 5.25
C SER A 104 -2.12 -5.58 5.79
N ALA A 105 -1.12 -6.40 5.44
CA ALA A 105 -0.97 -7.74 5.99
C ALA A 105 -0.69 -7.69 7.51
N PHE A 106 0.19 -6.78 7.95
CA PHE A 106 0.50 -6.63 9.37
C PHE A 106 -0.70 -6.15 10.19
N VAL A 107 -1.38 -5.10 9.73
CA VAL A 107 -2.58 -4.57 10.40
C VAL A 107 -3.73 -5.57 10.35
N GLY A 108 -3.95 -6.20 9.19
CA GLY A 108 -4.97 -7.23 9.02
C GLY A 108 -4.74 -8.44 9.93
N PHE A 109 -3.49 -8.86 10.10
CA PHE A 109 -3.14 -9.91 11.06
C PHE A 109 -3.41 -9.48 12.50
N GLY A 110 -3.04 -8.25 12.88
CA GLY A 110 -3.34 -7.70 14.22
C GLY A 110 -4.84 -7.66 14.52
N PHE A 111 -5.65 -7.23 13.55
CA PHE A 111 -7.11 -7.25 13.64
C PHE A 111 -7.66 -8.68 13.77
N LEU A 112 -7.18 -9.60 12.93
CA LEU A 112 -7.58 -11.00 13.01
C LEU A 112 -7.28 -11.59 14.39
N CYS A 113 -6.07 -11.35 14.92
CA CYS A 113 -5.70 -11.78 16.25
C CYS A 113 -6.65 -11.20 17.31
N LYS A 114 -6.87 -9.88 17.30
CA LYS A 114 -7.66 -9.20 18.34
C LYS A 114 -9.13 -9.62 18.34
N TYR A 115 -9.75 -9.77 17.18
CA TYR A 115 -11.20 -9.95 17.08
C TYR A 115 -11.65 -11.39 16.85
N ALA A 116 -10.82 -12.25 16.24
CA ALA A 116 -11.21 -13.62 15.93
C ALA A 116 -10.48 -14.67 16.78
N LEU A 117 -9.23 -14.42 17.18
CA LEU A 117 -8.39 -15.43 17.83
C LEU A 117 -8.26 -15.25 19.34
N VAL A 118 -8.35 -14.02 19.85
CA VAL A 118 -8.28 -13.75 21.29
C VAL A 118 -9.65 -14.03 21.92
N PRO A 119 -9.75 -15.00 22.85
CA PRO A 119 -10.99 -15.25 23.57
C PRO A 119 -11.33 -14.08 24.48
N GLU A 120 -12.61 -13.94 24.78
CA GLU A 120 -13.05 -12.94 25.76
C GLU A 120 -12.42 -13.22 27.12
N ARG A 121 -12.09 -12.13 27.83
CA ARG A 121 -11.53 -12.19 29.18
C ARG A 121 -12.52 -12.95 30.08
N PRO A 122 -12.12 -14.08 30.71
CA PRO A 122 -13.03 -14.92 31.50
C PRO A 122 -13.32 -14.34 32.90
N THR A 123 -13.01 -13.08 33.15
CA THR A 123 -13.10 -12.47 34.48
C THR A 123 -13.57 -11.03 34.35
N VAL A 124 -14.60 -10.65 35.10
CA VAL A 124 -15.11 -9.27 35.19
C VAL A 124 -13.97 -8.31 35.55
N PRO A 125 -13.92 -7.07 35.01
CA PRO A 125 -12.83 -6.17 35.36
C PRO A 125 -12.95 -5.83 36.84
N ARG A 126 -11.82 -5.53 37.50
CA ARG A 126 -11.84 -5.24 38.92
C ARG A 126 -12.62 -3.97 39.18
N GLU A 127 -13.73 -4.09 39.91
CA GLU A 127 -14.49 -2.96 40.41
C GLU A 127 -13.93 -2.46 41.73
N TYR A 128 -14.08 -1.16 41.94
CA TYR A 128 -13.52 -0.43 43.06
C TYR A 128 -14.64 0.37 43.74
N PRO A 129 -14.78 0.31 45.08
CA PRO A 129 -15.82 1.04 45.80
C PRO A 129 -15.64 2.56 45.64
N TYR A 130 -16.65 3.35 46.04
CA TYR A 130 -16.62 4.82 45.95
C TYR A 130 -16.42 5.33 44.51
N SER A 131 -17.22 4.79 43.58
CA SER A 131 -17.24 5.16 42.16
C SER A 131 -15.87 5.03 41.46
N GLY A 132 -15.06 4.04 41.84
CA GLY A 132 -13.72 3.87 41.27
C GLY A 132 -12.59 4.57 42.03
N LEU A 133 -12.72 4.74 43.36
CA LEU A 133 -11.73 5.43 44.21
C LEU A 133 -11.44 6.88 43.74
N VAL A 134 -12.44 7.60 43.20
CA VAL A 134 -12.26 8.96 42.63
C VAL A 134 -11.53 9.89 43.60
N ARG A 135 -11.97 9.93 44.85
CA ARG A 135 -11.38 10.77 45.90
C ARG A 135 -9.92 10.41 46.19
N GLU A 136 -9.60 9.13 46.22
CA GLU A 136 -8.27 8.64 46.59
C GLU A 136 -7.27 8.73 45.42
N LEU A 137 -7.75 8.73 44.18
CA LEU A 137 -6.95 9.01 42.97
C LEU A 137 -6.84 10.50 42.63
N GLY A 138 -7.36 11.39 43.49
CA GLY A 138 -7.25 12.84 43.31
C GLY A 138 -8.23 13.44 42.28
N GLY A 139 -9.31 12.71 41.97
CA GLY A 139 -10.41 13.23 41.16
C GLY A 139 -11.16 14.33 41.90
N LEU A 140 -11.23 15.51 41.28
CA LEU A 140 -12.13 16.59 41.72
C LEU A 140 -13.57 16.17 41.45
N GLU A 141 -14.48 16.39 42.41
CA GLU A 141 -15.91 16.01 42.29
C GLU A 141 -16.58 16.61 41.03
N GLU A 142 -16.08 17.76 40.57
CA GLU A 142 -16.53 18.47 39.37
C GLU A 142 -16.17 17.76 38.05
N ASN A 143 -15.11 16.94 38.03
CA ASN A 143 -14.64 16.20 36.85
C ASN A 143 -15.03 14.71 36.89
N LYS A 144 -15.97 14.34 37.77
CA LYS A 144 -16.44 12.96 37.87
C LYS A 144 -17.05 12.53 36.53
N ALA A 145 -16.51 11.46 35.93
CA ALA A 145 -17.15 10.81 34.79
C ALA A 145 -18.56 10.37 35.19
N ARG A 146 -19.55 10.57 34.30
CA ARG A 146 -20.95 10.17 34.53
C ARG A 146 -20.99 8.70 34.92
N GLU A 147 -21.65 8.37 36.02
CA GLU A 147 -21.88 6.98 36.40
C GLU A 147 -22.77 6.34 35.32
N GLU A 148 -22.27 5.29 34.66
CA GLU A 148 -23.05 4.46 33.76
C GLU A 148 -23.98 3.61 34.62
N THR A 149 -25.18 4.13 34.90
CA THR A 149 -26.24 3.32 35.48
C THR A 149 -26.70 2.34 34.41
N GLU A 150 -26.38 1.07 34.56
CA GLU A 150 -27.01 0.01 33.77
C GLU A 150 -28.50 -0.03 34.17
N GLU A 151 -29.36 0.60 33.36
CA GLU A 151 -30.81 0.41 33.44
C GLU A 151 -31.09 -1.04 33.04
N ILE A 152 -31.42 -1.86 34.03
CA ILE A 152 -31.89 -3.22 33.84
C ILE A 152 -33.33 -3.09 33.34
N ASP A 153 -33.52 -3.21 32.03
CA ASP A 153 -34.85 -3.35 31.43
C ASP A 153 -35.47 -4.68 31.92
N GLU A 154 -36.52 -4.60 32.73
CA GLU A 154 -37.42 -5.70 33.10
C GLU A 154 -38.30 -6.17 31.93
#